data_AF-A0A445E4J8-F1
#
_entry.id   AF-A0A445E4J8-F1
#
_cell.length_a   1.000
_cell.length_b   1.000
_cell.length_c   1.000
_cell.angle_alpha   90.00
_cell.angle_beta   90.00
_cell.angle_gamma   90.00
#
_symmetry.space_group_name_H-M   'P 1'
#
loop_
_entity.id
_entity.type
_entity.pdbx_description
1 polymer ?
#
loop_
_entity_poly.entity_id
_entity_poly.type
_entity_poly.pdbx_seq_one_letter_code
_entity_poly.pdbx_strand_id
1 'polypeptide(L)'
;MSIRLKDKIYEKKTPHPAPVPPPFKAKPERPTKKRKRDKDEQPTGSKTKMKRKYNPIRCMYYSEIGHNNKRSCANKKAMEADKHARQMQLQLAVVAPSADRAEPEVNSIPNEHDPAPGEIAPLPALPSPT
;
A
#
# COMPACT_ATOMS: atom_id res chain seq x y z
N MET A 1 44.53 -1.43 59.07
CA MET A 1 44.66 -2.89 58.87
C MET A 1 44.42 -3.18 57.40
N SER A 2 45.48 -3.57 56.68
CA SER A 2 45.48 -3.68 55.22
C SER A 2 45.70 -5.13 54.83
N ILE A 3 44.73 -5.77 54.17
CA ILE A 3 44.99 -6.96 53.36
C ILE A 3 44.08 -6.93 52.13
N ARG A 4 44.59 -6.41 51.02
CA ARG A 4 44.01 -6.67 49.69
C ARG A 4 44.37 -8.11 49.34
N LEU A 5 43.41 -9.02 49.36
CA LEU A 5 43.57 -10.37 48.84
C LEU A 5 43.80 -10.26 47.33
N LYS A 6 45.05 -10.40 46.89
CA LYS A 6 45.36 -10.62 45.49
C LYS A 6 45.24 -12.12 45.28
N ASP A 7 44.10 -12.55 44.76
CA ASP A 7 43.93 -13.91 44.26
C ASP A 7 44.93 -14.12 43.13
N LYS A 8 46.07 -14.71 43.48
CA LYS A 8 47.06 -15.18 42.53
C LYS A 8 46.43 -16.37 41.82
N ILE A 9 45.91 -16.14 40.62
CA ILE A 9 45.63 -17.20 39.66
C ILE A 9 46.97 -17.91 39.42
N TYR A 10 47.15 -19.05 40.07
CA TYR A 10 48.29 -19.93 39.84
C TYR A 10 48.14 -20.50 38.43
N GLU A 11 48.85 -19.91 37.48
CA GLU A 11 48.96 -20.47 36.14
C GLU A 11 49.77 -21.76 36.23
N LYS A 12 49.07 -22.89 36.17
CA LYS A 12 49.65 -24.23 36.13
C LYS A 12 50.43 -24.36 34.83
N LYS A 13 51.73 -24.08 34.86
CA LYS A 13 52.64 -24.22 33.71
C LYS A 13 52.72 -25.70 33.32
N THR A 14 51.92 -26.11 32.35
CA THR A 14 52.06 -27.41 31.72
C THR A 14 53.37 -27.42 30.90
N PRO A 15 54.22 -28.45 31.00
CA PRO A 15 55.50 -28.51 30.26
C PRO A 15 55.33 -28.58 28.74
N HIS A 16 54.10 -28.73 28.26
CA HIS A 16 53.79 -28.80 26.85
C HIS A 16 53.06 -27.53 26.41
N PRO A 17 53.51 -26.89 25.32
CA PRO A 17 52.79 -25.77 24.73
C PRO A 17 51.40 -26.22 24.30
N ALA A 18 50.44 -25.28 24.31
CA ALA A 18 49.08 -25.57 23.87
C ALA A 18 49.09 -26.19 22.46
N PRO A 19 48.35 -27.29 22.22
CA PRO A 19 48.30 -27.90 20.90
C PRO A 19 47.85 -26.88 19.86
N VAL A 20 48.65 -26.68 18.82
CA VAL A 20 48.31 -25.78 17.72
C VAL A 20 47.13 -26.41 16.97
N PRO A 21 46.02 -25.70 16.76
CA PRO A 21 44.89 -26.25 16.02
C PRO A 21 45.33 -26.59 14.59
N PRO A 22 44.87 -27.71 14.03
CA PRO A 22 45.23 -28.10 12.68
C PRO A 22 44.75 -27.05 11.66
N PRO A 23 45.45 -26.88 10.53
CA PRO A 23 45.04 -25.95 9.49
C PRO A 23 43.63 -26.28 8.99
N PHE A 24 42.68 -25.36 9.20
CA PHE A 24 41.31 -25.54 8.71
C PHE A 24 41.22 -25.17 7.23
N LYS A 25 40.77 -26.10 6.40
CA LYS A 25 40.44 -25.80 4.99
C LYS A 25 39.06 -25.13 4.95
N ALA A 26 38.94 -24.04 4.19
CA ALA A 26 37.65 -23.44 3.93
C ALA A 26 36.69 -24.48 3.32
N LYS A 27 35.42 -24.45 3.74
CA LYS A 27 34.41 -25.35 3.19
C LYS A 27 34.27 -25.07 1.69
N PRO A 28 34.13 -26.11 0.84
CA PRO A 28 33.84 -25.92 -0.58
C PRO A 28 32.67 -24.95 -0.77
N GLU A 29 32.87 -23.96 -1.63
CA GLU A 29 31.87 -22.93 -1.88
C GLU A 29 30.62 -23.52 -2.54
N ARG A 30 29.46 -22.90 -2.31
CA ARG A 30 28.20 -23.32 -2.92
C ARG A 30 28.35 -23.26 -4.45
N PRO A 31 28.05 -24.34 -5.19
CA PRO A 31 28.08 -24.30 -6.64
C PRO A 31 27.14 -23.20 -7.18
N THR A 32 27.71 -22.11 -7.68
CA THR A 32 26.94 -21.03 -8.31
C THR A 32 26.69 -21.42 -9.76
N LYS A 33 25.42 -21.68 -10.13
CA LYS A 33 25.06 -21.82 -11.54
C LYS A 33 25.39 -20.51 -12.26
N LYS A 34 26.36 -20.53 -13.18
CA LYS A 34 26.59 -19.43 -14.11
C LYS A 34 25.34 -19.32 -14.99
N ARG A 35 24.56 -18.26 -14.81
CA ARG A 35 23.37 -17.98 -15.61
C ARG A 35 23.76 -16.92 -16.64
N LYS A 36 23.82 -17.27 -17.92
CA LYS A 36 23.80 -16.27 -18.99
C LYS A 36 22.40 -15.66 -18.99
N ARG A 37 22.27 -14.39 -18.60
CA ARG A 37 21.04 -13.63 -18.85
C ARG A 37 21.11 -13.18 -20.30
N ASP A 38 20.54 -13.97 -21.20
CA ASP A 38 20.33 -13.54 -22.57
C ASP A 38 19.22 -12.47 -22.57
N LYS A 39 19.42 -11.35 -23.29
CA LYS A 39 18.48 -10.22 -23.22
C LYS A 39 17.14 -10.52 -23.89
N ASP A 40 17.08 -11.59 -24.68
CA ASP A 40 15.88 -12.07 -25.36
C ASP A 40 15.16 -13.19 -24.59
N GLU A 41 15.61 -13.53 -23.38
CA GLU A 41 14.93 -14.48 -22.50
C GLU A 41 13.65 -13.84 -21.95
N GLN A 42 12.61 -13.85 -22.80
CA GLN A 42 11.25 -13.49 -22.46
C GLN A 42 10.85 -14.29 -21.22
N PRO A 43 10.22 -13.67 -20.20
CA PRO A 43 9.86 -14.36 -18.98
C PRO A 43 8.87 -15.46 -19.31
N THR A 44 9.42 -16.65 -19.56
CA THR A 44 8.65 -17.83 -19.91
C THR A 44 7.80 -18.12 -18.68
N GLY A 45 6.48 -18.07 -18.86
CA GLY A 45 5.51 -18.31 -17.80
C GLY A 45 5.79 -19.61 -17.03
N SER A 46 5.07 -19.86 -15.94
CA SER A 46 5.37 -21.05 -15.13
C SER A 46 5.35 -22.31 -15.98
N LYS A 47 6.48 -23.02 -16.04
CA LYS A 47 6.68 -24.31 -16.74
C LYS A 47 5.69 -25.41 -16.37
N THR A 48 4.87 -25.18 -15.35
CA THR A 48 3.84 -26.09 -14.86
C THR A 48 2.49 -25.75 -15.47
N LYS A 49 1.82 -26.73 -16.09
CA LYS A 49 0.45 -26.62 -16.62
C LYS A 49 -0.65 -26.59 -15.54
N MET A 50 -0.28 -26.67 -14.26
CA MET A 50 -1.22 -26.70 -13.15
C MET A 50 -1.88 -25.33 -12.96
N LYS A 51 -3.21 -25.31 -12.89
CA LYS A 51 -3.98 -24.12 -12.51
C LYS A 51 -3.61 -23.72 -11.09
N ARG A 52 -3.28 -22.45 -10.90
CA ARG A 52 -3.10 -21.89 -9.56
C ARG A 52 -4.48 -21.71 -8.93
N LYS A 53 -4.73 -22.43 -7.83
CA LYS A 53 -5.86 -22.17 -6.95
C LYS A 53 -5.44 -21.04 -6.00
N TYR A 54 -5.75 -19.80 -6.35
CA TYR A 54 -5.53 -18.67 -5.45
C TYR A 54 -6.82 -18.28 -4.76
N ASN A 55 -6.67 -17.78 -3.54
CA ASN A 55 -7.75 -17.09 -2.86
C ASN A 55 -7.99 -15.74 -3.56
N PRO A 56 -9.25 -15.28 -3.62
CA PRO A 56 -9.57 -13.97 -4.15
C PRO A 56 -8.79 -12.87 -3.41
N ILE A 57 -8.13 -12.00 -4.17
CA ILE A 57 -7.43 -10.84 -3.62
C ILE A 57 -8.48 -9.87 -3.09
N ARG A 58 -8.34 -9.40 -1.84
CA ARG A 58 -9.25 -8.43 -1.23
C ARG A 58 -8.54 -7.09 -1.02
N CYS A 59 -9.24 -6.00 -1.28
CA CYS A 59 -8.77 -4.66 -0.95
C CYS A 59 -8.84 -4.43 0.56
N MET A 60 -7.76 -3.97 1.19
CA MET A 60 -7.77 -3.69 2.64
C MET A 60 -8.61 -2.47 3.03
N TYR A 61 -8.89 -1.53 2.13
CA TYR A 61 -9.70 -0.34 2.45
C TYR A 61 -11.21 -0.53 2.23
N TYR A 62 -11.60 -1.31 1.21
CA TYR A 62 -13.00 -1.44 0.80
C TYR A 62 -13.46 -2.90 0.70
N SER A 63 -12.62 -3.87 1.04
CA SER A 63 -12.89 -5.32 1.02
C SER A 63 -13.33 -5.92 -0.32
N GLU A 64 -13.42 -5.09 -1.37
CA GLU A 64 -13.72 -5.51 -2.73
C GLU A 64 -12.71 -6.54 -3.25
N ILE A 65 -13.22 -7.51 -3.98
CA ILE A 65 -12.44 -8.62 -4.54
C ILE A 65 -11.86 -8.21 -5.90
N GLY A 66 -10.65 -8.68 -6.20
CA GLY A 66 -10.02 -8.59 -7.52
C GLY A 66 -8.94 -7.53 -7.65
N HIS A 67 -8.75 -6.67 -6.64
CA HIS A 67 -7.72 -5.63 -6.66
C HIS A 67 -7.04 -5.44 -5.30
N ASN A 68 -5.87 -4.79 -5.30
CA ASN A 68 -5.10 -4.52 -4.10
C ASN A 68 -5.15 -3.05 -3.71
N ASN A 69 -4.91 -2.81 -2.42
CA ASN A 69 -5.07 -1.53 -1.75
C ASN A 69 -4.25 -0.36 -2.36
N LYS A 70 -3.00 -0.60 -2.79
CA LYS A 70 -2.06 0.50 -3.08
C LYS A 70 -2.23 1.15 -4.45
N ARG A 71 -2.44 0.36 -5.51
CA ARG A 71 -2.34 0.87 -6.90
C ARG A 71 -3.59 0.65 -7.74
N SER A 72 -4.40 -0.35 -7.41
CA SER A 72 -5.57 -0.70 -8.22
C SER A 72 -6.90 -0.39 -7.55
N CYS A 73 -6.90 0.08 -6.30
CA CYS A 73 -8.13 0.52 -5.65
C CYS A 73 -8.67 1.82 -6.27
N ALA A 74 -9.80 1.71 -6.98
CA ALA A 74 -10.48 2.84 -7.62
C ALA A 74 -11.03 3.83 -6.59
N ASN A 75 -11.70 3.32 -5.54
CA ASN A 75 -12.28 4.15 -4.48
C ASN A 75 -11.21 5.00 -3.77
N LYS A 76 -10.04 4.42 -3.51
CA LYS A 76 -8.92 5.17 -2.94
C LYS A 76 -8.46 6.29 -3.87
N LYS A 77 -8.34 6.02 -5.18
CA LYS A 77 -7.93 7.03 -6.16
C LYS A 77 -8.94 8.17 -6.25
N ALA A 78 -10.24 7.86 -6.23
CA ALA A 78 -11.30 8.85 -6.21
C ALA A 78 -11.24 9.72 -4.95
N MET A 79 -11.08 9.10 -3.78
CA MET A 79 -10.96 9.83 -2.50
C MET A 79 -9.73 10.73 -2.46
N GLU A 80 -8.57 10.24 -2.93
CA GLU A 80 -7.35 11.06 -3.01
C GLU A 80 -7.50 12.23 -3.99
N ALA A 81 -8.18 12.02 -5.12
CA ALA A 81 -8.47 13.09 -6.08
C ALA A 81 -9.41 14.15 -5.48
N ASP A 82 -10.46 13.76 -4.76
CA ASP A 82 -11.35 14.69 -4.06
C ASP A 82 -10.60 15.48 -2.98
N LYS A 83 -9.77 14.82 -2.16
CA LYS A 83 -8.93 15.50 -1.17
C LYS A 83 -7.99 16.50 -1.81
N HIS A 84 -7.35 16.13 -2.91
CA HIS A 84 -6.48 17.03 -3.66
C HIS A 84 -7.25 18.22 -4.22
N ALA A 85 -8.44 18.00 -4.81
CA ALA A 85 -9.29 19.07 -5.31
C ALA A 85 -9.71 20.04 -4.20
N ARG A 86 -10.13 19.53 -3.04
CA ARG A 86 -10.43 20.35 -1.85
C ARG A 86 -9.22 21.14 -1.37
N GLN A 87 -8.04 20.51 -1.34
CA GLN A 87 -6.80 21.17 -0.96
C GLN A 87 -6.42 22.30 -1.93
N MET A 88 -6.66 22.12 -3.24
CA MET A 88 -6.46 23.18 -4.22
C MET A 88 -7.48 24.31 -4.07
N GLN A 89 -8.75 23.98 -3.82
CA GLN A 89 -9.79 24.97 -3.58
C GLN A 89 -9.51 25.83 -2.34
N LEU A 90 -9.02 25.23 -1.26
CA LEU A 90 -8.60 25.94 -0.05
C LEU A 90 -7.42 26.89 -0.32
N GLN A 91 -6.42 26.46 -1.10
CA GLN A 91 -5.30 27.34 -1.47
C GLN A 91 -5.76 28.55 -2.30
N LEU A 92 -6.70 28.36 -3.23
CA LEU A 92 -7.29 29.47 -3.99
C LEU A 92 -8.08 30.43 -3.11
N ALA A 93 -8.86 29.92 -2.14
CA ALA A 93 -9.63 30.73 -1.20
C ALA A 93 -8.76 31.53 -0.22
N VAL A 94 -7.61 30.97 0.21
CA VAL A 94 -6.65 31.66 1.10
C VAL A 94 -5.91 32.80 0.38
N VAL A 95 -5.78 32.73 -0.95
CA VAL A 95 -5.06 33.73 -1.76
C VAL A 95 -5.96 34.87 -2.27
N ALA A 96 -7.28 34.77 -2.12
CA ALA A 96 -8.16 35.89 -2.46
C ALA A 96 -8.00 37.03 -1.43
N PRO A 97 -7.54 38.24 -1.83
CA PRO A 97 -7.63 39.39 -0.95
C PRO A 97 -9.12 39.68 -0.74
N SER A 98 -9.52 39.96 0.50
CA SER A 98 -10.87 40.41 0.83
C SER A 98 -11.17 41.69 0.04
N ALA A 99 -11.83 41.55 -1.10
CA ALA A 99 -12.50 42.65 -1.75
C ALA A 99 -13.64 43.06 -0.83
N ASP A 100 -13.50 44.26 -0.30
CA ASP A 100 -14.44 44.98 0.53
C ASP A 100 -15.85 44.97 -0.08
N ARG A 101 -16.84 45.05 0.81
CA ARG A 101 -18.29 45.03 0.58
C ARG A 101 -18.73 45.74 -0.71
N ALA A 102 -19.51 45.03 -1.52
CA ALA A 102 -20.63 45.62 -2.24
C ALA A 102 -21.87 44.73 -1.99
N GLU A 103 -22.93 45.36 -1.51
CA GLU A 103 -24.19 44.75 -1.12
C GLU A 103 -24.91 43.98 -2.25
N PRO A 104 -25.75 42.99 -1.90
CA PRO A 104 -26.65 42.34 -2.84
C PRO A 104 -27.81 43.26 -3.21
N GLU A 105 -27.80 43.82 -4.42
CA GLU A 105 -28.96 44.52 -4.96
C GLU A 105 -30.06 43.51 -5.29
N VAL A 106 -31.05 43.45 -4.40
CA VAL A 106 -32.39 42.91 -4.64
C VAL A 106 -33.01 43.70 -5.80
N ASN A 107 -33.47 43.01 -6.84
CA ASN A 107 -34.72 43.31 -7.55
C ASN A 107 -34.92 42.35 -8.74
N SER A 108 -35.86 41.42 -8.61
CA SER A 108 -37.02 41.29 -9.50
C SER A 108 -37.71 39.93 -9.31
N ILE A 109 -38.76 39.98 -8.51
CA ILE A 109 -40.08 39.32 -8.61
C ILE A 109 -40.15 37.91 -9.25
N PRO A 110 -40.82 36.94 -8.58
CA PRO A 110 -40.90 35.54 -9.01
C PRO A 110 -41.95 35.38 -10.12
N ASN A 111 -41.56 34.80 -11.26
CA ASN A 111 -42.55 34.26 -12.19
C ASN A 111 -42.87 32.83 -11.77
N GLU A 112 -43.91 32.68 -10.95
CA GLU A 112 -44.59 31.41 -10.75
C GLU A 112 -45.06 30.89 -12.11
N HIS A 113 -44.47 29.79 -12.58
CA HIS A 113 -45.16 28.91 -13.50
C HIS A 113 -45.53 27.66 -12.72
N ASP A 114 -46.78 27.68 -12.25
CA ASP A 114 -47.57 26.56 -11.79
C ASP A 114 -47.46 25.37 -12.78
N PRO A 115 -47.22 24.13 -12.29
CA PRO A 115 -47.93 23.02 -12.91
C PRO A 115 -48.80 22.32 -11.87
N ALA A 116 -50.07 22.66 -11.88
CA ALA A 116 -51.13 21.96 -11.18
C ALA A 116 -51.26 20.49 -11.69
N PRO A 117 -51.83 19.60 -10.86
CA PRO A 117 -51.39 18.22 -10.74
C PRO A 117 -52.26 17.24 -11.54
N GLY A 118 -51.62 16.21 -12.09
CA GLY A 118 -52.31 15.00 -12.54
C GLY A 118 -51.70 14.39 -13.78
N GLU A 119 -50.94 13.30 -13.63
CA GLU A 119 -51.46 11.99 -13.97
C GLU A 119 -50.49 10.91 -13.50
N ILE A 120 -51.03 9.92 -12.81
CA ILE A 120 -50.35 8.78 -12.24
C ILE A 120 -50.41 7.64 -13.26
N ALA A 121 -49.30 6.89 -13.36
CA ALA A 121 -49.17 5.47 -13.73
C ALA A 121 -48.49 5.13 -15.08
N PRO A 122 -47.93 3.91 -15.26
CA PRO A 122 -47.56 2.90 -14.26
C PRO A 122 -46.09 2.43 -14.32
N LEU A 123 -45.70 1.80 -13.22
CA LEU A 123 -44.46 1.06 -12.97
C LEU A 123 -44.15 -0.02 -14.04
N PRO A 124 -42.87 -0.29 -14.37
CA PRO A 124 -42.51 -1.46 -15.16
C PRO A 124 -42.70 -2.75 -14.37
N ALA A 125 -43.37 -3.73 -14.98
CA ALA A 125 -43.68 -5.03 -14.40
C ALA A 125 -42.42 -5.84 -14.05
N LEU A 126 -42.45 -6.46 -12.86
CA LEU A 126 -41.48 -7.47 -12.42
C LEU A 126 -41.83 -8.84 -13.06
N PRO A 127 -40.84 -9.63 -13.51
CA PRO A 127 -41.09 -11.01 -13.92
C PRO A 127 -41.20 -11.96 -12.72
N SER A 128 -42.21 -12.84 -12.75
CA SER A 128 -42.44 -13.92 -11.78
C SER A 128 -41.42 -15.06 -11.95
N PRO A 129 -40.99 -15.74 -10.87
CA PRO A 129 -40.15 -16.93 -10.97
C PRO A 129 -40.99 -18.17 -11.29
N THR A 130 -40.45 -19.06 -12.14
CA THR A 130 -40.84 -20.48 -12.25
C THR A 130 -39.64 -21.32 -11.86
#